data_AF-A0A4Z0E9E5-F1
#
_entry.id   AF-A0A4Z0E9E5-F1
#
_cell.length_a   1.000
_cell.length_b   1.000
_cell.length_c   1.000
_cell.angle_alpha   90.00
_cell.angle_beta   90.00
_cell.angle_gamma   90.00
#
_symmetry.space_group_name_H-M   'P 1'
#
loop_
_entity.id
_entity.type
_entity.pdbx_description
1 polymer ?
#
loop_
_entity_poly.entity_id
_entity_poly.type
_entity_poly.pdbx_seq_one_letter_code
_entity_poly.pdbx_strand_id
1 'polypeptide(L)'
;MRRRYGLLLAAILSFAGMSAAHSGSARISIDTPLPAILKERVASMLRIERAGDAEAALANTRVLGDAWQVGDTVVLRIEVDCREELCMTVIARLTDEAVVPELVLNAGPNIVMYASGGSLWKSDHPVWTFVFEGEDSSRLIARRREGRWVLEANGPWRAPAANVTQEPRQSSPPVPLNEFRQQLGLEP
;
A
#
# COMPACT_ATOMS: atom_id res chain seq x y z
N MET A 1 44.94 -52.69 1.92
CA MET A 1 43.66 -52.31 1.28
C MET A 1 43.20 -50.98 1.85
N ARG A 2 43.15 -49.92 1.02
CA ARG A 2 42.77 -48.55 1.39
C ARG A 2 41.26 -48.44 1.56
N ARG A 3 40.75 -48.12 2.76
CA ARG A 3 39.37 -47.65 2.96
C ARG A 3 39.38 -46.12 3.01
N ARG A 4 38.94 -45.51 1.90
CA ARG A 4 38.59 -44.10 1.81
C ARG A 4 37.15 -43.97 2.29
N TYR A 5 36.91 -43.37 3.45
CA TYR A 5 35.58 -42.87 3.80
C TYR A 5 35.45 -41.49 3.17
N GLY A 6 34.82 -41.45 1.99
CA GLY A 6 34.47 -40.20 1.33
C GLY A 6 33.37 -39.51 2.10
N LEU A 7 33.70 -38.37 2.71
CA LEU A 7 32.75 -37.37 3.17
C LEU A 7 32.02 -36.81 1.95
N LEU A 8 30.78 -37.24 1.72
CA LEU A 8 29.87 -36.60 0.77
C LEU A 8 29.15 -35.46 1.50
N LEU A 9 29.72 -34.26 1.38
CA LEU A 9 29.07 -32.98 1.69
C LEU A 9 27.99 -32.71 0.62
N ALA A 10 26.75 -33.07 0.90
CA ALA A 10 25.60 -32.59 0.15
C ALA A 10 25.14 -31.25 0.77
N ALA A 11 25.78 -30.16 0.37
CA ALA A 11 25.27 -28.82 0.62
C ALA A 11 24.08 -28.59 -0.31
N ILE A 12 22.87 -28.81 0.20
CA ILE A 12 21.64 -28.39 -0.48
C ILE A 12 21.59 -26.87 -0.35
N LEU A 13 22.05 -26.17 -1.39
CA LEU A 13 21.74 -24.75 -1.58
C LEU A 13 20.25 -24.64 -1.91
N SER A 14 19.44 -24.47 -0.88
CA SER A 14 18.05 -24.04 -1.03
C SER A 14 18.03 -22.56 -1.45
N PHE A 15 18.26 -22.31 -2.74
CA PHE A 15 17.74 -21.12 -3.41
C PHE A 15 16.23 -21.31 -3.58
N ALA A 16 15.47 -21.07 -2.52
CA ALA A 16 14.05 -20.79 -2.64
C ALA A 16 13.92 -19.26 -2.61
N GLY A 17 13.52 -18.73 -3.76
CA GLY A 17 13.53 -17.31 -4.08
C GLY A 17 12.96 -16.46 -2.95
N MET A 18 13.72 -15.42 -2.63
CA MET A 18 13.23 -14.24 -1.92
C MET A 18 12.07 -13.69 -2.75
N SER A 19 10.86 -14.16 -2.47
CA SER A 19 9.65 -13.45 -2.83
C SER A 19 9.81 -12.09 -2.17
N ALA A 20 9.89 -11.04 -2.98
CA ALA A 20 10.07 -9.68 -2.53
C ALA A 20 8.82 -9.22 -1.77
N ALA A 21 8.63 -9.75 -0.57
CA ALA A 21 7.97 -9.01 0.47
C ALA A 21 8.84 -7.78 0.69
N HIS A 22 8.37 -6.62 0.20
CA HIS A 22 8.86 -5.34 0.66
C HIS A 22 8.35 -5.15 2.10
N SER A 23 8.82 -6.01 3.02
CA SER A 23 8.52 -5.94 4.44
C SER A 23 9.45 -4.88 5.02
N GLY A 24 8.91 -3.67 5.11
CA GLY A 24 9.62 -2.49 5.54
C GLY A 24 9.35 -1.39 4.52
N SER A 25 8.26 -0.65 4.71
CA SER A 25 8.15 0.66 4.06
C SER A 25 9.41 1.44 4.43
N ALA A 26 10.28 1.72 3.46
CA ALA A 26 11.45 2.54 3.70
C ALA A 26 10.96 3.85 4.35
N ARG A 27 11.38 4.12 5.59
CA ARG A 27 11.07 5.38 6.27
C ARG A 27 12.14 6.37 5.86
N ILE A 28 11.79 7.22 4.91
CA ILE A 28 12.70 8.24 4.41
C ILE A 28 12.40 9.51 5.20
N SER A 29 13.42 10.08 5.85
CA SER A 29 13.27 11.41 6.45
C SER A 29 12.84 12.41 5.38
N ILE A 30 11.94 13.34 5.69
CA ILE A 30 11.61 14.42 4.75
C ILE A 30 12.87 15.25 4.37
N ASP A 31 13.91 15.20 5.20
CA ASP A 31 15.21 15.87 5.01
C ASP A 31 16.28 15.05 4.26
N THR A 32 16.04 13.76 4.02
CA THR A 32 16.84 12.97 3.05
C THR A 32 16.45 13.38 1.62
N PRO A 33 17.25 13.09 0.56
CA PRO A 33 17.06 13.73 -0.75
C PRO A 33 15.73 13.32 -1.40
N LEU A 34 14.68 14.04 -1.04
CA LEU A 34 13.39 14.09 -1.68
C LEU A 34 13.37 15.32 -2.59
N PRO A 35 12.53 15.34 -3.63
CA PRO A 35 12.35 16.53 -4.44
C PRO A 35 11.98 17.73 -3.56
N ALA A 36 12.70 18.85 -3.70
CA ALA A 36 12.47 20.05 -2.88
C ALA A 36 11.00 20.51 -2.93
N ILE A 37 10.37 20.35 -4.10
CA ILE A 37 8.95 20.66 -4.30
C ILE A 37 8.00 19.79 -3.45
N LEU A 38 8.35 18.52 -3.20
CA LEU A 38 7.56 17.67 -2.32
C LEU A 38 7.64 18.18 -0.87
N LYS A 39 8.84 18.54 -0.42
CA LYS A 39 9.07 19.12 0.91
C LYS A 39 8.28 20.42 1.11
N GLU A 40 8.31 21.32 0.14
CA GLU A 40 7.55 22.59 0.20
C GLU A 40 6.04 22.38 0.27
N ARG A 41 5.51 21.42 -0.50
CA ARG A 41 4.08 21.08 -0.46
C ARG A 41 3.67 20.44 0.86
N VAL A 42 4.49 19.54 1.40
CA VAL A 42 4.29 18.96 2.74
C VAL A 42 4.33 20.05 3.80
N ALA A 43 5.29 20.97 3.74
CA ALA A 43 5.37 22.10 4.67
C ALA A 43 4.11 22.98 4.61
N SER A 44 3.62 23.27 3.40
CA SER A 44 2.40 24.07 3.20
C SER A 44 1.16 23.37 3.76
N MET A 45 1.02 22.06 3.55
CA MET A 45 -0.02 21.24 4.14
C MET A 45 0.06 21.25 5.68
N LEU A 46 1.25 21.04 6.27
CA LEU A 46 1.43 21.02 7.72
C LEU A 46 1.14 22.37 8.39
N ARG A 47 1.36 23.50 7.71
CA ARG A 47 0.97 24.81 8.24
C ARG A 47 -0.54 24.98 8.39
N ILE A 48 -1.33 24.20 7.65
CA ILE A 48 -2.79 24.17 7.76
C ILE A 48 -3.20 23.14 8.82
N GLU A 49 -2.76 21.89 8.66
CA GLU A 49 -3.16 20.77 9.52
C GLU A 49 -2.61 20.85 10.94
N ARG A 50 -1.45 21.51 11.12
CA ARG A 50 -0.70 21.61 12.36
C ARG A 50 -0.19 23.04 12.60
N ALA A 51 -1.08 24.03 12.44
CA ALA A 51 -0.73 25.44 12.52
C ALA A 51 0.03 25.85 13.82
N GLY A 52 -0.22 25.15 14.93
CA GLY A 52 0.41 25.43 16.22
C GLY A 52 1.86 24.96 16.35
N ASP A 53 2.29 23.97 15.55
CA ASP A 53 3.62 23.35 15.67
C ASP A 53 4.21 22.91 14.32
N ALA A 54 3.80 23.56 13.23
CA ALA A 54 4.09 23.14 11.85
C ALA A 54 5.57 22.88 11.55
N GLU A 55 6.48 23.71 12.06
CA GLU A 55 7.92 23.55 11.83
C GLU A 55 8.51 22.37 12.62
N ALA A 56 8.01 22.13 13.84
CA ALA A 56 8.36 20.94 14.61
C ALA A 56 7.79 19.67 13.95
N ALA A 57 6.56 19.75 13.44
CA ALA A 57 5.94 18.68 12.66
C ALA A 57 6.73 18.35 11.40
N LEU A 58 7.15 19.37 10.64
CA LEU A 58 7.93 19.21 9.42
C LEU A 58 9.27 18.53 9.72
N ALA A 59 10.00 19.01 10.73
CA ALA A 59 11.29 18.42 11.13
C ALA A 59 11.20 16.95 11.57
N ASN A 60 10.03 16.53 12.06
CA ASN A 60 9.75 15.15 12.49
C ASN A 60 8.87 14.37 11.50
N THR A 61 8.73 14.85 10.26
CA THR A 61 7.96 14.15 9.23
C THR A 61 8.82 13.12 8.51
N ARG A 62 8.27 11.90 8.34
CA ARG A 62 8.81 10.82 7.52
C ARG A 62 7.87 10.54 6.36
N VAL A 63 8.41 10.34 5.18
CA VAL A 63 7.68 9.74 4.06
C VAL A 63 7.80 8.22 4.17
N LEU A 64 6.68 7.53 4.11
CA LEU A 64 6.63 6.07 4.16
C LEU A 64 6.54 5.50 2.75
N GLY A 65 7.51 4.66 2.39
CA GLY A 65 7.56 3.99 1.10
C GLY A 65 7.78 4.94 -0.08
N ASP A 66 7.48 4.43 -1.27
CA ASP A 66 7.77 5.03 -2.57
C ASP A 66 6.51 5.16 -3.45
N ALA A 67 5.32 5.06 -2.85
CA ALA A 67 4.03 5.14 -3.56
C ALA A 67 3.87 6.40 -4.42
N TRP A 68 4.54 7.48 -4.02
CA TRP A 68 4.56 8.78 -4.69
C TRP A 68 5.46 8.81 -5.94
N GLN A 69 6.39 7.86 -6.09
CA GLN A 69 7.27 7.78 -7.27
C GLN A 69 6.55 7.15 -8.47
N VAL A 70 5.58 6.28 -8.20
CA VAL A 70 4.86 5.49 -9.22
C VAL A 70 3.36 5.83 -9.28
N GLY A 71 2.90 6.78 -8.47
CA GLY A 71 1.50 7.18 -8.37
C GLY A 71 1.30 8.53 -7.69
N ASP A 72 0.06 8.86 -7.38
CA ASP A 72 -0.35 10.14 -6.79
C ASP A 72 -0.44 10.11 -5.26
N THR A 73 -0.02 9.02 -4.61
CA THR A 73 -0.27 8.81 -3.17
C THR A 73 1.01 9.01 -2.36
N VAL A 74 0.96 9.88 -1.37
CA VAL A 74 2.04 10.12 -0.40
C VAL A 74 1.56 9.67 0.98
N VAL A 75 2.39 8.93 1.70
CA VAL A 75 2.12 8.58 3.09
C VAL A 75 3.14 9.27 3.98
N LEU A 76 2.64 10.06 4.92
CA LEU A 76 3.44 10.83 5.87
C LEU A 76 3.20 10.32 7.27
N ARG A 77 4.26 10.18 8.05
CA ARG A 77 4.20 9.97 9.50
C ARG A 77 4.85 11.16 10.19
N ILE A 78 4.11 11.82 11.07
CA ILE A 78 4.57 12.98 11.82
C ILE A 78 4.93 12.52 13.23
N GLU A 79 6.23 12.38 13.50
CA GLU A 79 6.78 11.80 14.73
C GLU A 79 7.00 12.85 15.83
N VAL A 80 6.04 13.76 16.00
CA VAL A 80 6.01 14.74 17.10
C VAL A 80 4.62 14.76 17.74
N ASP A 81 4.58 14.93 19.06
CA ASP A 81 3.34 14.91 19.86
C ASP A 81 2.53 13.61 19.68
N CYS A 82 3.23 12.47 19.71
CA CYS A 82 2.60 11.16 19.63
C CYS A 82 2.02 10.74 20.99
N ARG A 83 0.86 10.08 20.97
CA ARG A 83 0.21 9.55 22.18
C ARG A 83 0.29 8.04 22.18
N GLU A 84 0.84 7.44 23.25
CA GLU A 84 0.90 5.98 23.41
C GLU A 84 1.54 5.30 22.17
N GLU A 85 2.62 5.91 21.65
CA GLU A 85 3.34 5.49 20.42
C GLU A 85 2.55 5.62 19.10
N LEU A 86 1.29 6.04 19.18
CA LEU A 86 0.45 6.38 18.02
C LEU A 86 0.77 7.81 17.58
N CYS A 87 1.34 7.93 16.40
CA CYS A 87 1.67 9.21 15.78
C CYS A 87 0.69 9.53 14.67
N MET A 88 0.50 10.83 14.42
CA MET A 88 -0.30 11.29 13.28
C MET A 88 0.30 10.73 11.98
N THR A 89 -0.53 10.03 11.23
CA THR A 89 -0.22 9.44 9.93
C THR A 89 -1.23 9.98 8.93
N VAL A 90 -0.72 10.50 7.82
CA VAL A 90 -1.51 11.13 6.76
C VAL A 90 -1.31 10.33 5.48
N ILE A 91 -2.40 9.85 4.91
CA ILE A 91 -2.46 9.40 3.52
C ILE A 91 -3.00 10.58 2.71
N ALA A 92 -2.18 11.10 1.82
CA ALA A 92 -2.47 12.28 1.04
C ALA A 92 -2.33 12.01 -0.45
N ARG A 93 -3.06 12.78 -1.24
CA ARG A 93 -2.91 12.83 -2.69
C ARG A 93 -1.97 13.97 -3.07
N LEU A 94 -0.93 13.64 -3.83
CA LEU A 94 -0.05 14.56 -4.51
C LEU A 94 -0.72 14.99 -5.83
N THR A 95 -0.99 16.29 -5.95
CA THR A 95 -1.45 16.91 -7.20
C THR A 95 -0.35 17.77 -7.79
N ASP A 96 -0.58 18.38 -8.95
CA ASP A 96 0.36 19.34 -9.55
C ASP A 96 0.58 20.59 -8.71
N GLU A 97 -0.30 20.88 -7.75
CA GLU A 97 -0.30 22.13 -6.97
C GLU A 97 -0.02 21.89 -5.48
N ALA A 98 -0.46 20.77 -4.92
CA ALA A 98 -0.49 20.57 -3.48
C ALA A 98 -0.32 19.11 -3.06
N VAL A 99 -0.12 18.91 -1.76
CA VAL A 99 -0.37 17.63 -1.08
C VAL A 99 -1.67 17.80 -0.31
N VAL A 100 -2.70 17.05 -0.71
CA VAL A 100 -4.06 17.15 -0.15
C VAL A 100 -4.29 15.96 0.77
N PRO A 101 -4.48 16.15 2.08
CA PRO A 101 -4.84 15.08 3.00
C PRO A 101 -6.16 14.43 2.56
N GLU A 102 -6.16 13.11 2.40
CA GLU A 102 -7.40 12.36 2.11
C GLU A 102 -7.81 11.47 3.28
N LEU A 103 -6.87 11.09 4.14
CA LEU A 103 -7.11 10.34 5.36
C LEU A 103 -6.04 10.69 6.41
N VAL A 104 -6.49 11.04 7.60
CA VAL A 104 -5.64 11.35 8.76
C VAL A 104 -6.05 10.43 9.91
N LEU A 105 -5.07 9.76 10.52
CA LEU A 105 -5.30 8.90 11.67
C LEU A 105 -4.08 8.89 12.60
N ASN A 106 -4.26 8.44 13.84
CA ASN A 106 -3.14 8.09 14.71
C ASN A 106 -2.87 6.60 14.56
N ALA A 107 -1.63 6.25 14.23
CA ALA A 107 -1.22 4.87 14.01
C ALA A 107 0.14 4.57 14.62
N GLY A 108 0.34 3.31 14.98
CA GLY A 108 1.65 2.78 15.36
C GLY A 108 2.64 2.81 14.20
N PRO A 109 3.90 2.48 14.46
CA PRO A 109 4.96 2.49 13.45
C PRO A 109 4.81 1.38 12.39
N ASN A 110 4.02 0.35 12.66
CA ASN A 110 3.89 -0.84 11.82
C ASN A 110 2.82 -0.61 10.74
N ILE A 111 3.29 -0.17 9.57
CA ILE A 111 2.45 0.08 8.40
C ILE A 111 3.00 -0.73 7.24
N VAL A 112 2.15 -1.59 6.67
CA VAL A 112 2.48 -2.40 5.51
C VAL A 112 1.73 -1.85 4.30
N MET A 113 2.48 -1.62 3.21
CA MET A 113 1.98 -1.03 1.97
C MET A 113 1.91 -2.11 0.88
N TYR A 114 0.76 -2.19 0.21
CA TYR A 114 0.54 -3.14 -0.88
C TYR A 114 -0.02 -2.42 -2.10
N ALA A 115 0.61 -2.62 -3.27
CA ALA A 115 0.01 -2.27 -4.55
C ALA A 115 -0.94 -3.41 -4.98
N SER A 116 -2.23 -3.24 -4.74
CA SER A 116 -3.25 -4.28 -4.95
C SER A 116 -3.86 -4.33 -6.35
N GLY A 117 -3.53 -3.38 -7.25
CA GLY A 117 -4.23 -3.28 -8.54
C GLY A 117 -3.43 -2.86 -9.78
N GLY A 118 -2.19 -2.39 -9.64
CA GLY A 118 -1.43 -1.86 -10.79
C GLY A 118 -1.07 -2.92 -11.84
N SER A 119 -0.71 -4.15 -11.43
CA SER A 119 -0.21 -5.16 -12.37
C SER A 119 -1.25 -6.16 -12.88
N LEU A 120 -2.44 -6.23 -12.27
CA LEU A 120 -3.39 -7.29 -12.58
C LEU A 120 -4.38 -6.88 -13.69
N TRP A 121 -4.89 -5.63 -13.71
CA TRP A 121 -6.04 -5.26 -14.57
C TRP A 121 -5.91 -3.97 -15.40
N LYS A 122 -4.69 -3.57 -15.80
CA LYS A 122 -4.47 -2.33 -16.59
C LYS A 122 -5.07 -1.07 -15.93
N SER A 123 -4.89 -0.93 -14.62
CA SER A 123 -5.06 0.38 -14.00
C SER A 123 -3.83 1.21 -14.35
N ASP A 124 -4.02 2.41 -14.91
CA ASP A 124 -2.92 3.33 -15.25
C ASP A 124 -2.10 3.74 -14.01
N HIS A 125 -2.66 3.50 -12.80
CA HIS A 125 -2.01 3.76 -11.52
C HIS A 125 -2.17 2.58 -10.54
N PRO A 126 -1.17 2.31 -9.67
CA PRO A 126 -1.30 1.32 -8.62
C PRO A 126 -2.40 1.70 -7.63
N VAL A 127 -3.32 0.77 -7.35
CA VAL A 127 -4.24 0.90 -6.22
C VAL A 127 -3.51 0.53 -4.95
N TRP A 128 -3.40 1.45 -4.00
CA TRP A 128 -2.73 1.22 -2.73
C TRP A 128 -3.67 0.67 -1.67
N THR A 129 -3.17 -0.30 -0.91
CA THR A 129 -3.79 -0.79 0.32
C THR A 129 -2.78 -0.65 1.45
N PHE A 130 -3.21 -0.01 2.53
CA PHE A 130 -2.41 0.22 3.72
C PHE A 130 -2.95 -0.63 4.85
N VAL A 131 -2.07 -1.38 5.50
CA VAL A 131 -2.41 -2.19 6.67
C VAL A 131 -1.64 -1.64 7.85
N PHE A 132 -2.38 -1.15 8.84
CA PHE A 132 -1.85 -0.70 10.12
C PHE A 132 -1.99 -1.85 11.10
N GLU A 133 -0.87 -2.35 11.63
CA GLU A 133 -0.83 -3.49 12.56
C GLU A 133 -0.76 -3.00 14.00
N GLY A 134 -1.71 -3.48 14.82
CA GLY A 134 -1.71 -3.32 16.27
C GLY A 134 -1.00 -4.47 16.98
N GLU A 135 -0.69 -4.29 18.26
CA GLU A 135 0.08 -5.26 19.06
C GLU A 135 -0.70 -6.56 19.35
N ASP A 136 -2.02 -6.48 19.42
CA ASP A 136 -2.95 -7.57 19.74
C ASP A 136 -3.42 -8.35 18.51
N SER A 137 -2.65 -8.31 17.41
CA SER A 137 -3.07 -8.78 16.08
C SER A 137 -4.29 -8.04 15.52
N SER A 138 -4.71 -6.93 16.14
CA SER A 138 -5.67 -6.04 15.51
C SER A 138 -5.05 -5.40 14.27
N ARG A 139 -5.92 -5.08 13.31
CA ARG A 139 -5.51 -4.42 12.07
C ARG A 139 -6.53 -3.41 11.65
N LEU A 140 -6.05 -2.31 11.10
CA LEU A 140 -6.86 -1.37 10.36
C LEU A 140 -6.40 -1.41 8.90
N ILE A 141 -7.33 -1.61 7.98
CA ILE A 141 -7.05 -1.68 6.54
C ILE A 141 -7.63 -0.45 5.89
N ALA A 142 -6.80 0.38 5.26
CA ALA A 142 -7.23 1.50 4.44
C ALA A 142 -7.10 1.14 2.96
N ARG A 143 -8.21 1.21 2.22
CA ARG A 143 -8.27 0.98 0.78
C ARG A 143 -9.07 2.06 0.08
N ARG A 144 -8.67 2.42 -1.14
CA ARG A 144 -9.44 3.35 -1.97
C ARG A 144 -10.57 2.60 -2.69
N ARG A 145 -11.81 3.08 -2.55
CA ARG A 145 -12.99 2.56 -3.25
C ARG A 145 -13.77 3.75 -3.82
N GLU A 146 -13.98 3.75 -5.13
CA GLU A 146 -14.75 4.81 -5.83
C GLU A 146 -14.27 6.23 -5.47
N GLY A 147 -12.95 6.42 -5.40
CA GLY A 147 -12.32 7.71 -5.08
C GLY A 147 -12.30 8.08 -3.59
N ARG A 148 -12.80 7.23 -2.70
CA ARG A 148 -12.81 7.49 -1.24
C ARG A 148 -11.96 6.47 -0.48
N TRP A 149 -11.35 6.88 0.62
CA TRP A 149 -10.72 5.95 1.55
C TRP A 149 -11.79 5.25 2.40
N VAL A 150 -11.72 3.92 2.42
CA VAL A 150 -12.54 3.06 3.27
C VAL A 150 -11.62 2.43 4.30
N LEU A 151 -12.03 2.51 5.56
CA LEU A 151 -11.34 1.91 6.70
C LEU A 151 -12.08 0.66 7.15
N GLU A 152 -11.35 -0.44 7.32
CA GLU A 152 -11.86 -1.72 7.81
C GLU A 152 -11.08 -2.19 9.02
N ALA A 153 -11.76 -2.27 10.16
CA ALA A 153 -11.20 -2.85 11.38
C ALA A 153 -11.27 -4.37 11.31
N ASN A 154 -10.13 -5.03 11.53
CA ASN A 154 -9.97 -6.49 11.56
C ASN A 154 -10.49 -7.24 10.33
N GLY A 155 -10.70 -6.54 9.22
CA GLY A 155 -11.19 -7.12 7.97
C GLY A 155 -10.30 -8.27 7.48
N PRO A 156 -10.84 -9.21 6.69
CA PRO A 156 -10.06 -10.30 6.14
C PRO A 156 -8.98 -9.72 5.21
N TRP A 157 -7.75 -9.65 5.70
CA TRP A 157 -6.58 -9.31 4.89
C TRP A 157 -5.79 -10.57 4.53
N ARG A 158 -5.49 -10.72 3.25
CA ARG A 158 -4.46 -11.60 2.75
C ARG A 158 -3.58 -10.77 1.84
N ALA A 159 -2.27 -10.84 2.03
CA ALA A 159 -1.34 -10.27 1.05
C ALA A 159 -1.72 -10.81 -0.34
N PRO A 160 -1.79 -9.95 -1.38
CA PRO A 160 -2.06 -10.41 -2.72
C PRO A 160 -1.08 -11.54 -3.06
N ALA A 161 -1.60 -12.69 -3.50
CA ALA A 161 -0.73 -13.72 -4.06
C ALA A 161 -0.01 -13.09 -5.26
N ALA A 162 1.32 -13.22 -5.34
CA ALA A 162 2.14 -12.61 -6.39
C ALA A 162 1.76 -12.99 -7.84
N ASN A 163 0.77 -13.89 -8.03
CA ASN A 163 0.46 -14.55 -9.29
C ASN A 163 -1.05 -14.57 -9.63
N VAL A 164 -1.81 -13.49 -9.45
CA VAL A 164 -3.17 -13.39 -10.03
C VAL A 164 -3.08 -12.88 -11.47
N THR A 165 -2.52 -13.67 -12.38
CA THR A 165 -2.23 -13.29 -13.77
C THR A 165 -3.40 -13.46 -14.75
N GLN A 166 -4.59 -13.89 -14.27
CA GLN A 166 -5.71 -14.25 -15.16
C GLN A 166 -6.84 -13.23 -15.13
N GLU A 167 -6.96 -12.46 -16.23
CA GLU A 167 -8.11 -11.60 -16.54
C GLU A 167 -9.43 -12.28 -16.15
N PRO A 168 -10.29 -11.62 -15.35
CA PRO A 168 -11.68 -12.03 -15.29
C PRO A 168 -12.11 -12.07 -16.75
N ARG A 169 -12.48 -13.26 -17.23
CA ARG A 169 -12.95 -13.38 -18.61
C ARG A 169 -14.01 -12.31 -18.79
N GLN A 170 -13.82 -11.42 -19.77
CA GLN A 170 -14.89 -10.54 -20.21
C GLN A 170 -16.13 -11.40 -20.35
N SER A 171 -17.11 -11.18 -19.49
CA SER A 171 -18.41 -11.80 -19.69
C SER A 171 -18.87 -11.29 -21.04
N SER A 172 -19.14 -12.20 -21.97
CA SER A 172 -19.80 -11.85 -23.23
C SER A 172 -20.98 -10.93 -22.91
N PRO A 173 -21.24 -9.90 -23.75
CA PRO A 173 -22.38 -9.01 -23.54
C PRO A 173 -23.62 -9.86 -23.25
N PRO A 174 -24.48 -9.42 -22.29
CA PRO A 174 -25.64 -10.20 -21.90
C PRO A 174 -26.42 -10.57 -23.15
N VAL A 175 -26.59 -11.88 -23.37
CA VAL A 175 -27.40 -12.38 -24.48
C VAL A 175 -28.80 -11.78 -24.31
N PRO A 176 -29.36 -11.08 -25.31
CA PRO A 176 -30.72 -10.57 -25.25
C PRO A 176 -31.66 -11.66 -24.74
N LEU A 177 -32.57 -11.32 -23.82
CA LEU A 177 -33.40 -12.30 -23.10
C LEU A 177 -34.11 -13.28 -24.04
N ASN A 178 -34.48 -12.86 -25.24
CA ASN A 178 -35.11 -13.71 -26.27
C ASN A 178 -34.14 -14.75 -26.85
N GLU A 179 -32.89 -14.37 -27.15
CA GLU A 179 -31.86 -15.32 -27.59
C GLU A 179 -31.49 -16.29 -26.48
N PHE A 180 -31.41 -15.82 -25.23
CA PHE A 180 -31.14 -16.67 -24.07
C PHE A 180 -32.26 -17.71 -23.87
N ARG A 181 -33.51 -17.28 -24.03
CA ARG A 181 -34.70 -18.14 -23.96
C ARG A 181 -34.74 -19.17 -25.09
N GLN A 182 -34.43 -18.76 -26.33
CA GLN A 182 -34.28 -19.69 -27.47
C GLN A 182 -33.16 -20.72 -27.25
N GLN A 183 -32.01 -20.30 -26.73
CA GLN A 183 -30.90 -21.21 -26.42
C GLN A 183 -31.26 -22.26 -25.36
N LEU A 184 -32.19 -21.93 -24.46
CA LEU A 184 -32.71 -22.85 -23.46
C LEU A 184 -33.87 -23.72 -23.94
N GLY A 185 -34.29 -23.60 -25.22
CA GLY A 185 -35.49 -24.26 -25.74
C GLY A 185 -36.79 -23.73 -25.11
N LEU A 186 -36.71 -22.57 -24.47
CA LEU A 186 -37.82 -21.87 -23.82
C LEU A 186 -38.35 -20.80 -24.79
N GLU A 187 -38.78 -21.18 -25.98
CA GLU A 187 -39.60 -20.25 -26.77
C GLU A 187 -40.90 -19.94 -26.02
N PRO A 188 -41.54 -18.78 -26.26
CA PRO A 188 -42.87 -18.51 -25.72
C PRO A 188 -43.86 -19.66 -25.99
#